data_AF-A0A953KIQ7-F1
#
_entry.id   AF-A0A953KIQ7-F1
#
_cell.length_a   1.000
_cell.length_b   1.000
_cell.length_c   1.000
_cell.angle_alpha   90.00
_cell.angle_beta   90.00
_cell.angle_gamma   90.00
#
_symmetry.space_group_name_H-M   'P 1'
#
loop_
_entity.id
_entity.type
_entity.pdbx_description
1 polymer ?
#
loop_
_entity_poly.entity_id
_entity_poly.type
_entity_poly.pdbx_seq_one_letter_code
_entity_poly.pdbx_strand_id
1 'polypeptide(L)'
;MTEQKVFMASEEAKGQARQLRLFAILAWVMAMAGQVFAILKLIHNETLTWLIVAIVAILILAILGSWLWKKANRLDPASEKDKTRFFIQNQLGAILGVLAFLPMVILIFMNKEIDGKTKGIAGTIGVVAMLIAGITGIDFNPPSIEKYTKEINEQTEALKKINMNVDHVYWTPEGNKYHIYGDCQHIKGHEISSGTVKESWEKKGISELCKTCEKRASKDNAIPGDGTTAPATQGISQ
;
A
#
# COMPACT_ATOMS: atom_id res chain seq x y z
N MET A 1 -32.20 10.34 5.65
CA MET A 1 -31.25 9.24 5.40
C MET A 1 -29.95 9.88 4.97
N THR A 2 -28.84 9.67 5.69
CA THR A 2 -27.54 10.21 5.30
C THR A 2 -27.12 9.54 3.98
N GLU A 3 -26.81 10.33 2.96
CA GLU A 3 -26.37 9.83 1.66
C GLU A 3 -25.08 9.00 1.84
N GLN A 4 -25.10 7.74 1.40
CA GLN A 4 -23.97 6.82 1.59
C GLN A 4 -22.84 7.20 0.64
N LYS A 5 -21.66 7.48 1.19
CA LYS A 5 -20.49 7.86 0.40
C LYS A 5 -19.85 6.62 -0.20
N VAL A 6 -19.81 6.52 -1.52
CA VAL A 6 -19.15 5.42 -2.24
C VAL A 6 -17.73 5.83 -2.62
N PHE A 7 -16.75 4.96 -2.38
CA PHE A 7 -15.37 5.20 -2.78
C PHE A 7 -15.21 5.23 -4.31
N MET A 8 -14.53 6.24 -4.84
CA MET A 8 -14.11 6.31 -6.23
C MET A 8 -12.70 6.88 -6.34
N ALA A 9 -11.74 6.09 -6.82
CA ALA A 9 -10.38 6.57 -7.01
C ALA A 9 -10.34 7.81 -7.92
N SER A 10 -9.59 8.84 -7.50
CA SER A 10 -9.35 10.03 -8.31
C SER A 10 -8.54 9.69 -9.57
N GLU A 11 -8.61 10.54 -10.60
CA GLU A 11 -7.82 10.35 -11.83
C GLU A 11 -6.31 10.36 -11.57
N GLU A 12 -5.87 11.17 -10.60
CA GLU A 12 -4.49 11.18 -10.12
C GLU A 12 -4.08 9.82 -9.50
N ALA A 13 -4.90 9.28 -8.58
CA ALA A 13 -4.65 7.99 -7.95
C ALA A 13 -4.64 6.85 -8.98
N LYS A 14 -5.55 6.87 -9.96
CA LYS A 14 -5.56 5.91 -11.09
C LYS A 14 -4.30 6.02 -11.94
N GLY A 15 -3.86 7.24 -12.27
CA GLY A 15 -2.64 7.49 -13.02
C GLY A 15 -1.41 6.94 -12.30
N GLN A 16 -1.28 7.22 -11.00
CA GLN A 16 -0.20 6.70 -10.16
C GLN A 16 -0.26 5.17 -10.03
N ALA A 17 -1.44 4.59 -9.83
CA ALA A 17 -1.63 3.13 -9.78
C ALA A 17 -1.18 2.46 -11.08
N ARG A 18 -1.49 3.06 -12.24
CA ARG A 18 -1.07 2.55 -13.55
C ARG A 18 0.46 2.56 -13.71
N GLN A 19 1.13 3.64 -13.30
CA GLN A 19 2.60 3.71 -13.33
C GLN A 19 3.23 2.67 -12.40
N LEU A 20 2.73 2.52 -11.17
CA LEU A 20 3.22 1.52 -10.22
C LEU A 20 3.04 0.09 -10.73
N ARG A 21 1.90 -0.22 -11.37
CA ARG A 21 1.66 -1.52 -12.02
C ARG A 21 2.65 -1.78 -13.15
N LEU A 22 2.95 -0.77 -13.98
CA LEU A 22 3.94 -0.89 -15.05
C LEU A 22 5.34 -1.21 -14.47
N PHE A 23 5.79 -0.47 -13.46
CA PHE A 23 7.08 -0.74 -12.81
C PHE A 23 7.12 -2.11 -12.13
N ALA A 24 6.02 -2.54 -11.52
CA ALA A 24 5.91 -3.89 -10.95
C ALA A 24 6.07 -4.98 -12.02
N ILE A 25 5.38 -4.84 -13.16
CA ILE A 25 5.49 -5.78 -14.28
C ILE A 25 6.92 -5.79 -14.83
N LEU A 26 7.55 -4.61 -15.01
CA LEU A 26 8.93 -4.52 -15.45
C LEU A 26 9.89 -5.22 -14.47
N ALA A 27 9.70 -5.04 -13.17
CA ALA A 27 10.51 -5.72 -12.15
C ALA A 27 10.39 -7.25 -12.26
N TRP A 28 9.17 -7.78 -12.43
CA TRP A 28 8.97 -9.23 -12.63
C TRP A 28 9.53 -9.75 -13.95
N VAL A 29 9.42 -8.98 -15.03
CA VAL A 29 10.03 -9.35 -16.32
C VAL A 29 11.55 -9.40 -16.20
N MET A 30 12.18 -8.43 -15.53
CA MET A 30 13.62 -8.46 -15.25
C MET A 30 14.00 -9.64 -14.35
N ALA A 31 13.18 -9.97 -13.35
CA ALA A 31 13.39 -11.14 -12.50
C ALA A 31 13.35 -12.44 -13.31
N MET A 32 12.37 -12.60 -14.21
CA MET A 32 12.27 -13.77 -15.10
C MET A 32 13.40 -13.82 -16.14
N ALA A 33 13.84 -12.69 -16.67
CA ALA A 33 15.01 -12.64 -17.55
C ALA A 33 16.29 -13.08 -16.81
N GLY A 34 16.47 -12.59 -15.57
CA GLY A 34 17.55 -13.05 -14.68
C GLY A 34 17.45 -14.53 -14.36
N GLN A 35 16.23 -15.06 -14.19
CA GLN A 35 15.97 -16.47 -13.98
C GLN A 35 16.42 -17.30 -15.19
N VAL A 36 16.03 -16.91 -16.40
CA VAL A 36 16.44 -17.60 -17.64
C VAL A 36 17.96 -17.54 -17.81
N PHE A 37 18.59 -16.39 -17.55
CA PHE A 37 20.04 -16.27 -17.58
C PHE A 37 20.73 -17.23 -16.60
N ALA A 38 20.25 -17.28 -15.35
CA ALA A 38 20.79 -18.17 -14.34
C ALA A 38 20.64 -19.65 -14.73
N ILE A 39 19.49 -20.02 -15.31
CA ILE A 39 19.27 -21.38 -15.83
C ILE A 39 20.30 -21.74 -16.90
N LEU A 40 20.50 -20.86 -17.88
CA LEU A 40 21.34 -21.14 -19.05
C LEU A 40 22.85 -21.07 -18.74
N LYS A 41 23.26 -20.30 -17.74
CA LYS A 41 24.68 -19.99 -17.50
C LYS A 41 25.22 -20.38 -16.13
N LEU A 42 24.38 -20.43 -15.09
CA LEU A 42 24.84 -20.52 -13.70
C LEU A 42 24.56 -21.86 -13.02
N ILE A 43 23.82 -22.78 -13.64
CA ILE A 43 23.60 -24.14 -13.12
C ILE A 43 24.80 -25.05 -13.47
N HIS A 44 25.96 -24.75 -12.89
CA HIS A 44 27.20 -25.52 -12.96
C HIS A 44 27.89 -25.54 -11.58
N ASN A 45 28.78 -26.50 -11.34
CA ASN A 45 29.43 -26.67 -10.03
C ASN A 45 30.35 -25.50 -9.67
N GLU A 46 31.08 -24.97 -10.65
CA GLU A 46 32.00 -23.84 -10.49
C GLU A 46 31.30 -22.48 -10.32
N THR A 47 30.02 -22.36 -10.69
CA THR A 47 29.26 -21.10 -10.64
C THR A 47 28.29 -20.99 -9.48
N LEU A 48 28.34 -21.88 -8.48
CA LEU A 48 27.41 -21.90 -7.34
C LEU A 48 27.27 -20.53 -6.66
N THR A 49 28.39 -19.85 -6.39
CA THR A 49 28.37 -18.52 -5.76
C THR A 49 27.59 -17.50 -6.60
N TRP A 50 27.80 -17.50 -7.92
CA TRP A 50 27.08 -16.61 -8.84
C TRP A 50 25.60 -16.98 -8.96
N LEU A 51 25.26 -18.28 -8.94
CA LEU A 51 23.87 -18.73 -8.91
C LEU A 51 23.15 -18.22 -7.66
N ILE A 52 23.79 -18.28 -6.50
CA ILE A 52 23.22 -17.74 -5.25
C ILE A 52 23.03 -16.23 -5.34
N VAL A 53 24.03 -15.49 -5.83
CA VAL A 53 23.91 -14.03 -6.05
C VAL A 53 22.75 -13.71 -7.00
N ALA A 54 22.60 -14.47 -8.08
CA ALA A 54 21.49 -14.31 -9.00
C ALA A 54 20.13 -14.59 -8.34
N ILE A 55 20.01 -15.65 -7.54
CA ILE A 55 18.79 -15.97 -6.78
C ILE A 55 18.41 -14.81 -5.85
N VAL A 56 19.39 -14.23 -5.13
CA VAL A 56 19.16 -13.09 -4.23
C VAL A 56 18.73 -11.85 -5.01
N ALA A 57 19.37 -11.55 -6.15
CA ALA A 57 19.00 -10.42 -7.00
C ALA A 57 17.57 -10.56 -7.57
N ILE A 58 17.21 -11.76 -8.04
CA ILE A 58 15.85 -12.09 -8.51
C ILE A 58 14.84 -11.93 -7.37
N LEU A 59 15.20 -12.32 -6.13
CA LEU A 59 14.31 -12.23 -4.97
C LEU A 59 13.98 -10.78 -4.65
N ILE A 60 15.00 -9.91 -4.66
CA ILE A 60 14.81 -8.47 -4.44
C ILE A 60 13.86 -7.91 -5.50
N LEU A 61 14.07 -8.21 -6.78
CA LEU A 61 13.20 -7.73 -7.87
C LEU A 61 11.76 -8.26 -7.72
N ALA A 62 11.58 -9.53 -7.36
CA ALA A 62 10.26 -10.13 -7.16
C ALA A 62 9.50 -9.47 -5.99
N ILE A 63 10.19 -9.22 -4.87
CA ILE A 63 9.62 -8.52 -3.71
C ILE A 63 9.26 -7.07 -4.06
N LEU A 64 10.15 -6.36 -4.77
CA LEU A 64 9.89 -4.98 -5.22
C LEU A 64 8.67 -4.92 -6.14
N GLY A 65 8.56 -5.85 -7.11
CA GLY A 65 7.40 -5.96 -7.98
C GLY A 65 6.11 -6.16 -7.17
N SER A 66 6.11 -7.11 -6.24
CA SER A 66 4.97 -7.38 -5.34
C SER A 66 4.61 -6.19 -4.46
N TRP A 67 5.59 -5.45 -3.94
CA TRP A 67 5.36 -4.27 -3.13
C TRP A 67 4.73 -3.13 -3.94
N LEU A 68 5.27 -2.85 -5.13
CA LEU A 68 4.74 -1.83 -6.05
C LEU A 68 3.31 -2.16 -6.51
N TRP A 69 3.06 -3.43 -6.84
CA TRP A 69 1.74 -3.91 -7.24
C TRP A 69 0.73 -3.75 -6.11
N LYS A 70 1.09 -4.16 -4.89
CA LYS A 70 0.25 -3.95 -3.71
C LYS A 70 -0.04 -2.49 -3.48
N LYS A 71 0.96 -1.61 -3.56
CA LYS A 71 0.77 -0.15 -3.42
C LYS A 71 -0.21 0.38 -4.47
N ALA A 72 -0.11 -0.05 -5.72
CA ALA A 72 -1.05 0.33 -6.77
C ALA A 72 -2.50 -0.09 -6.47
N ASN A 73 -2.71 -1.28 -5.90
CA ASN A 73 -4.04 -1.77 -5.55
C ASN A 73 -4.70 -0.99 -4.40
N ARG A 74 -3.92 -0.36 -3.50
CA ARG A 74 -4.51 0.55 -2.49
C ARG A 74 -4.99 1.87 -3.11
N LEU A 75 -4.38 2.29 -4.21
CA LEU A 75 -4.76 3.52 -4.91
C LEU A 75 -5.97 3.29 -5.83
N ASP A 76 -6.02 2.16 -6.52
CA ASP A 76 -7.10 1.78 -7.44
C ASP A 76 -7.52 0.31 -7.21
N PRO A 77 -8.28 0.03 -6.13
CA PRO A 77 -8.75 -1.32 -5.82
C PRO A 77 -9.88 -1.78 -6.75
N ALA A 78 -9.92 -3.08 -7.01
CA ALA A 78 -11.08 -3.70 -7.63
C ALA A 78 -12.28 -3.80 -6.67
N SER A 79 -13.49 -3.86 -7.24
CA SER A 79 -14.69 -4.24 -6.50
C SER A 79 -14.71 -5.75 -6.26
N GLU A 80 -15.16 -6.19 -5.09
CA GLU A 80 -15.38 -7.60 -4.75
C GLU A 80 -16.48 -8.25 -5.62
N LYS A 81 -17.35 -7.43 -6.23
CA LYS A 81 -18.37 -7.90 -7.17
C LYS A 81 -17.74 -8.44 -8.46
N ASP A 82 -16.62 -7.85 -8.90
CA ASP A 82 -15.81 -8.39 -9.98
C ASP A 82 -14.75 -9.34 -9.41
N LYS A 83 -15.18 -10.57 -9.12
CA LYS A 83 -14.34 -11.62 -8.54
C LYS A 83 -13.07 -11.86 -9.34
N THR A 84 -13.13 -11.76 -10.67
CA THR A 84 -11.99 -12.06 -11.55
C THR A 84 -10.90 -11.01 -11.40
N ARG A 85 -11.27 -9.72 -11.54
CA ARG A 85 -10.34 -8.62 -11.37
C ARG A 85 -9.84 -8.52 -9.93
N PHE A 86 -10.72 -8.73 -8.96
CA PHE A 86 -10.36 -8.76 -7.54
C PHE A 86 -9.35 -9.86 -7.22
N PHE A 87 -9.54 -11.07 -7.75
CA PHE A 87 -8.59 -12.16 -7.57
C PHE A 87 -7.24 -11.84 -8.22
N ILE A 88 -7.23 -11.47 -9.50
CA ILE A 88 -5.99 -11.20 -10.24
C ILE A 88 -5.22 -10.06 -9.55
N GLN A 89 -5.87 -8.93 -9.25
CA GLN A 89 -5.18 -7.83 -8.62
C GLN A 89 -4.54 -8.23 -7.28
N ASN A 90 -5.22 -9.01 -6.45
CA ASN A 90 -4.73 -9.33 -5.10
C ASN A 90 -3.78 -10.53 -5.03
N GLN A 91 -3.79 -11.43 -6.02
CA GLN A 91 -2.98 -12.65 -6.03
C GLN A 91 -1.83 -12.64 -7.06
N LEU A 92 -1.83 -11.71 -8.02
CA LEU A 92 -0.81 -11.69 -9.08
C LEU A 92 0.62 -11.59 -8.54
N GLY A 93 0.82 -10.84 -7.44
CA GLY A 93 2.14 -10.75 -6.82
C GLY A 93 2.66 -12.09 -6.30
N ALA A 94 1.78 -12.90 -5.69
CA ALA A 94 2.15 -14.24 -5.23
C ALA A 94 2.46 -15.17 -6.41
N ILE A 95 1.62 -15.13 -7.45
CA ILE A 95 1.78 -15.94 -8.67
C ILE A 95 3.10 -15.62 -9.36
N LEU A 96 3.36 -14.35 -9.66
CA LEU A 96 4.57 -13.93 -10.35
C LEU A 96 5.82 -14.07 -9.45
N GLY A 97 5.68 -13.91 -8.14
CA GLY A 97 6.73 -14.20 -7.17
C GLY A 97 7.18 -15.67 -7.20
N VAL A 98 6.24 -16.61 -7.22
CA VAL A 98 6.55 -18.04 -7.36
C VAL A 98 7.12 -18.36 -8.75
N LEU A 99 6.52 -17.83 -9.81
CA LEU A 99 6.97 -18.09 -11.18
C LEU A 99 8.39 -17.57 -11.46
N ALA A 100 8.84 -16.50 -10.79
CA ALA A 100 10.20 -16.00 -10.89
C ALA A 100 11.28 -17.00 -10.44
N PHE A 101 10.91 -18.07 -9.70
CA PHE A 101 11.84 -19.09 -9.22
C PHE A 101 11.51 -20.50 -9.68
N LEU A 102 10.22 -20.83 -9.85
CA LEU A 102 9.75 -22.20 -10.05
C LEU A 102 10.48 -22.97 -11.18
N PRO A 103 10.55 -22.46 -12.43
CA PRO A 103 11.35 -23.10 -13.49
C PRO A 103 12.81 -23.39 -13.11
N MET A 104 13.49 -22.44 -12.48
CA MET A 104 14.88 -22.61 -12.06
C MET A 104 15.02 -23.69 -11.00
N VAL A 105 14.16 -23.67 -9.97
CA VAL A 105 14.18 -24.67 -8.90
C VAL A 105 13.98 -26.07 -9.45
N ILE A 106 13.00 -26.26 -10.35
CA ILE A 106 12.76 -27.53 -11.04
C ILE A 106 14.02 -27.97 -11.78
N LEU A 107 14.63 -27.09 -12.56
CA LEU A 107 15.80 -27.40 -13.37
C LEU A 107 17.05 -27.70 -12.53
N ILE A 108 17.25 -27.04 -11.39
CA ILE A 108 18.34 -27.38 -10.46
C ILE A 108 18.19 -28.84 -9.99
N PHE A 109 17.00 -29.26 -9.56
CA PHE A 109 16.81 -30.63 -9.08
C PHE A 109 16.89 -31.68 -10.19
N MET A 110 16.41 -31.34 -11.40
CA MET A 110 16.43 -32.24 -12.58
C MET A 110 17.79 -32.31 -13.28
N ASN A 111 18.70 -31.35 -13.05
CA ASN A 111 20.01 -31.31 -13.71
C ASN A 111 20.88 -32.51 -13.29
N LYS A 112 21.47 -33.23 -14.26
CA LYS A 112 22.29 -34.43 -14.01
C LYS A 112 23.80 -34.16 -13.94
N GLU A 113 24.23 -32.97 -14.33
CA GLU A 113 25.65 -32.60 -14.46
C GLU A 113 26.19 -31.94 -13.18
N ILE A 114 25.34 -31.28 -12.40
CA ILE A 114 25.72 -30.73 -11.11
C ILE A 114 25.82 -31.82 -10.03
N ASP A 115 26.79 -31.68 -9.13
CA ASP A 115 27.00 -32.61 -8.05
C ASP A 115 25.93 -32.47 -6.95
N GLY A 116 25.75 -33.51 -6.13
CA GLY A 116 24.71 -33.56 -5.10
C GLY A 116 24.80 -32.42 -4.07
N LYS A 117 26.00 -31.93 -3.74
CA LYS A 117 26.18 -30.84 -2.78
C LYS A 117 25.75 -29.52 -3.38
N THR A 118 26.20 -29.18 -4.59
CA THR A 118 25.81 -27.95 -5.30
C THR A 118 24.29 -27.92 -5.52
N LYS A 119 23.73 -29.04 -6.00
CA LYS A 119 22.28 -29.20 -6.18
C LYS A 119 21.51 -28.98 -4.88
N GLY A 120 21.97 -29.60 -3.78
CA GLY A 120 21.33 -29.49 -2.47
C GLY A 120 21.33 -28.05 -1.96
N ILE A 121 22.46 -27.35 -2.07
CA ILE A 121 22.59 -25.96 -1.61
C ILE A 121 21.73 -25.02 -2.48
N ALA A 122 21.95 -25.00 -3.79
CA ALA A 122 21.26 -24.10 -4.71
C ALA A 122 19.74 -24.37 -4.73
N GLY A 123 19.35 -25.64 -4.74
CA GLY A 123 17.95 -26.04 -4.74
C GLY A 123 17.23 -25.61 -3.46
N THR A 124 17.85 -25.81 -2.29
CA THR A 124 17.27 -25.37 -1.02
C THR A 124 17.12 -23.86 -0.95
N ILE A 125 18.16 -23.10 -1.32
CA ILE A 125 18.12 -21.63 -1.36
C ILE A 125 17.03 -21.15 -2.33
N GLY A 126 16.94 -21.76 -3.52
CA GLY A 126 15.91 -21.45 -4.51
C GLY A 126 14.50 -21.71 -4.00
N VAL A 127 14.25 -22.83 -3.31
CA VAL A 127 12.94 -23.13 -2.69
C VAL A 127 12.59 -22.09 -1.62
N VAL A 128 13.53 -21.76 -0.74
CA VAL A 128 13.30 -20.75 0.31
C VAL A 128 12.99 -19.39 -0.31
N ALA A 129 13.77 -18.97 -1.32
CA ALA A 129 13.53 -17.72 -2.04
C ALA A 129 12.15 -17.70 -2.71
N MET A 130 11.75 -18.81 -3.36
CA MET A 130 10.44 -18.95 -3.98
C MET A 130 9.29 -18.81 -2.97
N LEU A 131 9.42 -19.43 -1.79
CA LEU A 131 8.43 -19.31 -0.72
C LEU A 131 8.33 -17.87 -0.19
N ILE A 132 9.48 -17.21 0.04
CA ILE A 132 9.50 -15.80 0.47
C ILE A 132 8.83 -14.92 -0.60
N ALA A 133 9.18 -15.09 -1.88
CA ALA A 133 8.59 -14.32 -2.97
C ALA A 133 7.07 -14.54 -3.08
N GLY A 134 6.63 -15.80 -2.97
CA GLY A 134 5.21 -16.15 -2.97
C GLY A 134 4.45 -15.51 -1.81
N ILE A 135 4.90 -15.72 -0.57
CA ILE A 135 4.25 -15.20 0.65
C ILE A 135 4.22 -13.67 0.66
N THR A 136 5.33 -13.02 0.31
CA THR A 136 5.39 -11.54 0.24
C THR A 136 4.50 -10.97 -0.85
N GLY A 137 4.20 -11.75 -1.88
CA GLY A 137 3.27 -11.42 -2.95
C GLY A 137 1.79 -11.54 -2.58
N ILE A 138 1.44 -12.25 -1.49
CA ILE A 138 0.07 -12.37 -1.01
C ILE A 138 -0.38 -11.05 -0.36
N ASP A 139 -1.60 -10.62 -0.71
CA ASP A 139 -2.29 -9.55 0.01
C ASP A 139 -3.29 -10.14 1.00
N PHE A 140 -2.88 -10.27 2.27
CA PHE A 140 -3.72 -10.84 3.33
C PHE A 140 -4.88 -9.94 3.74
N ASN A 141 -4.83 -8.65 3.38
CA ASN A 141 -5.89 -7.69 3.67
C ASN A 141 -6.23 -6.91 2.41
N PRO A 142 -6.79 -7.59 1.39
CA PRO A 142 -6.95 -7.02 0.05
C PRO A 142 -7.84 -5.77 0.10
N PRO A 143 -7.45 -4.68 -0.56
CA PRO A 143 -8.30 -3.50 -0.66
C PRO A 143 -9.44 -3.75 -1.65
N SER A 144 -10.63 -3.23 -1.34
CA SER A 144 -11.80 -3.28 -2.22
C SER A 144 -12.58 -1.97 -2.17
N ILE A 145 -13.34 -1.70 -3.24
CA ILE A 145 -14.26 -0.55 -3.27
C ILE A 145 -15.27 -0.65 -2.13
N GLU A 146 -15.81 -1.84 -1.86
CA GLU A 146 -16.77 -2.10 -0.79
C GLU A 146 -16.18 -1.84 0.58
N LYS A 147 -14.97 -2.33 0.84
CA LYS A 147 -14.26 -2.13 2.11
C LYS A 147 -13.95 -0.66 2.33
N TYR A 148 -13.42 0.04 1.33
CA TYR A 148 -13.14 1.47 1.44
C TYR A 148 -14.41 2.29 1.59
N THR A 149 -15.47 1.94 0.87
CA THR A 149 -16.80 2.54 1.05
C THR A 149 -17.28 2.38 2.50
N LYS A 150 -17.18 1.18 3.07
CA LYS A 150 -17.55 0.93 4.47
C LYS A 150 -16.72 1.78 5.43
N GLU A 151 -15.40 1.78 5.29
CA GLU A 151 -14.49 2.53 6.16
C GLU A 151 -14.72 4.05 6.06
N ILE A 152 -14.94 4.60 4.87
CA ILE A 152 -15.25 6.02 4.67
C ILE A 152 -16.53 6.42 5.41
N ASN A 153 -17.58 5.60 5.34
CA ASN A 153 -18.84 5.91 6.00
C ASN A 153 -18.71 5.80 7.53
N GLU A 154 -18.07 4.74 8.04
CA GLU A 154 -17.80 4.57 9.47
C GLU A 154 -16.97 5.72 10.04
N GLN A 155 -15.92 6.14 9.32
CA GLN A 155 -15.06 7.24 9.72
C GLN A 155 -15.75 8.59 9.61
N THR A 156 -16.55 8.83 8.57
CA THR A 156 -17.35 10.05 8.44
C THR A 156 -18.29 10.19 9.64
N GLU A 157 -19.00 9.12 10.01
CA GLU A 157 -19.93 9.15 11.14
C GLU A 157 -19.21 9.29 12.49
N ALA A 158 -18.06 8.64 12.67
CA ALA A 158 -17.23 8.82 13.86
C ALA A 158 -16.70 10.27 13.96
N LEU A 159 -16.25 10.83 12.85
CA LEU A 159 -15.74 12.20 12.79
C LEU A 159 -16.81 13.23 13.11
N LYS A 160 -18.01 13.09 12.53
CA LYS A 160 -19.15 13.97 12.78
C LYS A 160 -19.51 14.07 14.25
N LYS A 161 -19.39 12.98 15.02
CA LYS A 161 -19.64 12.97 16.46
C LYS A 161 -18.67 13.85 17.26
N ILE A 162 -17.43 13.97 16.79
CA ILE A 162 -16.39 14.73 17.49
C ILE A 162 -16.09 16.09 16.83
N ASN A 163 -16.67 16.37 15.67
CA ASN A 163 -16.39 17.56 14.87
C ASN A 163 -17.67 18.32 14.50
N MET A 164 -18.60 18.50 15.45
CA MET A 164 -19.81 19.32 15.28
C MET A 164 -20.65 18.95 14.04
N ASN A 165 -20.75 17.66 13.72
CA ASN A 165 -21.43 17.14 12.53
C ASN A 165 -20.79 17.57 11.17
N VAL A 166 -19.53 17.99 11.18
CA VAL A 166 -18.74 18.37 9.99
C VAL A 166 -17.73 17.28 9.65
N ASP A 167 -17.59 16.97 8.37
CA ASP A 167 -16.68 15.93 7.83
C ASP A 167 -15.44 16.50 7.14
N HIS A 168 -15.21 17.81 7.29
CA HIS A 168 -14.08 18.52 6.75
C HIS A 168 -12.79 18.14 7.49
N VAL A 169 -11.76 17.80 6.73
CA VAL A 169 -10.45 17.37 7.20
C VAL A 169 -9.34 18.01 6.36
N TYR A 170 -8.14 17.99 6.92
CA TYR A 170 -6.91 18.46 6.32
C TYR A 170 -5.92 17.29 6.23
N TRP A 171 -5.11 17.25 5.18
CA TRP A 171 -4.04 16.27 5.04
C TRP A 171 -2.88 16.87 4.26
N THR A 172 -1.70 16.32 4.43
CA THR A 172 -0.51 16.73 3.67
C THR A 172 -0.20 15.69 2.59
N PRO A 173 0.42 16.07 1.46
CA PRO A 173 0.83 15.14 0.42
C PRO A 173 1.77 14.03 0.92
N GLU A 174 2.56 14.29 1.96
CA GLU A 174 3.53 13.32 2.53
C GLU A 174 2.96 12.56 3.74
N GLY A 175 1.86 13.04 4.32
CA GLY A 175 1.26 12.50 5.52
C GLY A 175 0.41 11.26 5.27
N ASN A 176 0.33 10.41 6.31
CA ASN A 176 -0.49 9.19 6.31
C ASN A 176 -1.74 9.32 7.20
N LYS A 177 -2.05 10.54 7.66
CA LYS A 177 -3.16 10.82 8.58
C LYS A 177 -3.89 12.06 8.13
N TYR A 178 -5.20 12.07 8.34
CA TYR A 178 -6.00 13.28 8.18
C TYR A 178 -6.19 13.97 9.54
N HIS A 179 -6.45 15.26 9.49
CA HIS A 179 -6.43 16.19 10.61
C HIS A 179 -7.74 16.95 10.64
N ILE A 180 -8.28 17.22 11.82
CA ILE A 180 -9.51 18.01 11.98
C ILE A 180 -9.17 19.50 11.95
N TYR A 181 -8.01 19.86 12.49
CA TYR A 181 -7.59 21.23 12.68
C TYR A 181 -6.44 21.59 11.73
N GLY A 182 -6.61 22.67 10.97
CA GLY A 182 -5.58 23.18 10.06
C GLY A 182 -4.32 23.72 10.77
N ASP A 183 -4.43 24.04 12.05
CA ASP A 183 -3.33 24.50 12.91
C ASP A 183 -2.60 23.33 13.62
N CYS A 184 -2.91 22.08 13.28
CA CYS A 184 -2.31 20.93 13.94
C CYS A 184 -0.79 20.94 13.75
N GLN A 185 -0.05 20.80 14.85
CA GLN A 185 1.42 20.84 14.86
C GLN A 185 2.09 19.86 13.87
N HIS A 186 1.42 18.74 13.55
CA HIS A 186 1.94 17.69 12.67
C HIS A 186 1.83 18.01 11.18
N ILE A 187 1.10 19.07 10.82
CA ILE A 187 0.97 19.54 9.43
C ILE A 187 1.49 20.97 9.26
N LYS A 188 1.98 21.58 10.35
CA LYS A 188 2.50 22.94 10.34
C LYS A 188 3.75 23.03 9.47
N GLY A 189 3.76 23.95 8.51
CA GLY A 189 4.89 24.18 7.60
C GLY A 189 4.94 23.24 6.40
N HIS A 190 3.94 22.37 6.22
CA HIS A 190 3.77 21.54 5.02
C HIS A 190 2.73 22.15 4.07
N GLU A 191 2.72 21.69 2.82
CA GLU A 191 1.59 21.92 1.92
C GLU A 191 0.35 21.17 2.46
N ILE A 192 -0.77 21.88 2.57
CA ILE A 192 -2.01 21.36 3.16
C ILE A 192 -3.09 21.30 2.08
N SER A 193 -3.63 20.11 1.89
CA SER A 193 -4.90 19.88 1.18
C SER A 193 -6.04 19.80 2.19
N SER A 194 -7.24 20.16 1.78
CA SER A 194 -8.45 20.01 2.58
C SER A 194 -9.64 19.53 1.75
N GLY A 195 -10.67 19.07 2.44
CA GLY A 195 -11.86 18.49 1.84
C GLY A 195 -12.54 17.54 2.82
N THR A 196 -13.34 16.62 2.32
CA THR A 196 -14.03 15.61 3.14
C THR A 196 -13.14 14.39 3.41
N VAL A 197 -13.51 13.58 4.39
CA VAL A 197 -12.90 12.25 4.62
C VAL A 197 -12.87 11.42 3.33
N LYS A 198 -13.93 11.49 2.52
CA LYS A 198 -14.02 10.78 1.25
C LYS A 198 -12.93 11.25 0.27
N GLU A 199 -12.78 12.55 0.08
CA GLU A 199 -11.79 13.09 -0.85
C GLU A 199 -10.35 12.76 -0.43
N SER A 200 -10.08 12.73 0.88
CA SER A 200 -8.81 12.24 1.44
C SER A 200 -8.53 10.79 1.04
N TRP A 201 -9.54 9.92 1.15
CA TRP A 201 -9.47 8.53 0.69
C TRP A 201 -9.25 8.41 -0.82
N GLU A 202 -10.02 9.14 -1.63
CA GLU A 202 -9.98 9.06 -3.10
C GLU A 202 -8.66 9.53 -3.71
N LYS A 203 -7.96 10.44 -3.03
CA LYS A 203 -6.64 10.94 -3.45
C LYS A 203 -5.47 10.12 -2.90
N LYS A 204 -5.53 9.73 -1.62
CA LYS A 204 -4.36 9.21 -0.90
C LYS A 204 -4.58 7.87 -0.22
N GLY A 205 -5.82 7.43 -0.05
CA GLY A 205 -6.17 6.26 0.76
C GLY A 205 -5.89 6.47 2.25
N ILE A 206 -5.93 7.72 2.73
CA ILE A 206 -5.67 8.03 4.15
C ILE A 206 -6.90 7.68 4.97
N SER A 207 -6.76 6.68 5.83
CA SER A 207 -7.82 6.14 6.67
C SER A 207 -7.72 6.57 8.13
N GLU A 208 -6.58 7.08 8.59
CA GLU A 208 -6.37 7.32 10.02
C GLU A 208 -6.52 8.79 10.41
N LEU A 209 -7.33 9.03 11.46
CA LEU A 209 -7.37 10.32 12.13
C LEU A 209 -6.10 10.53 12.97
N CYS A 210 -5.57 11.76 12.95
CA CYS A 210 -4.52 12.18 13.86
C CYS A 210 -4.97 12.10 15.32
N LYS A 211 -4.32 11.25 16.13
CA LYS A 211 -4.61 11.09 17.58
C LYS A 211 -4.53 12.40 18.38
N THR A 212 -3.68 13.34 17.96
CA THR A 212 -3.62 14.67 18.59
C THR A 212 -4.88 15.48 18.29
N CYS A 213 -5.38 15.42 17.05
CA CYS A 213 -6.66 16.04 16.69
C CYS A 213 -7.82 15.37 17.41
N GLU A 214 -7.86 14.03 17.45
CA GLU A 214 -8.88 13.27 18.17
C GLU A 214 -8.94 13.68 19.66
N LYS A 215 -7.79 13.73 20.33
CA LYS A 215 -7.71 14.13 21.74
C LYS A 215 -8.15 15.57 21.98
N ARG A 216 -7.85 16.49 21.06
CA ARG A 216 -8.30 17.89 21.14
C ARG A 216 -9.82 17.98 20.96
N ALA A 217 -10.35 17.32 19.94
CA ALA A 217 -11.78 17.26 19.66
C ALA A 217 -12.57 16.67 20.84
N SER A 218 -12.11 15.58 21.43
CA SER A 218 -12.76 14.99 22.61
C SER A 218 -12.75 15.91 23.83
N LYS A 219 -11.72 16.75 23.99
CA LYS A 219 -11.70 17.77 25.07
C LYS A 219 -12.68 18.90 24.78
N ASP A 220 -12.69 19.41 23.56
CA ASP A 220 -13.57 20.51 23.15
C ASP A 220 -15.04 20.12 23.31
N ASN A 221 -15.40 18.87 23.00
CA ASN A 221 -16.77 18.35 23.19
C ASN A 221 -17.12 18.01 24.65
N ALA A 222 -16.13 17.85 25.54
CA ALA A 222 -16.35 17.57 26.96
C ALA A 222 -16.56 18.86 27.78
N ILE A 223 -16.30 20.03 27.20
CA ILE A 223 -16.55 21.34 27.82
C ILE A 223 -17.99 21.75 27.44
N PRO A 224 -18.94 21.77 28.39
CA PRO A 224 -20.27 22.31 28.11
C PRO A 224 -20.11 23.79 27.76
N GLY A 225 -20.74 24.22 26.65
CA GLY A 225 -20.56 25.55 26.08
C GLY A 225 -20.74 26.67 27.11
N ASP A 226 -19.63 27.31 27.47
CA ASP A 226 -19.63 28.66 28.01
C ASP A 226 -19.89 29.59 26.84
N GLY A 227 -21.12 30.12 26.79
CA GLY A 227 -21.47 31.22 25.92
C GLY A 227 -20.75 32.50 26.35
N THR A 228 -19.50 32.67 25.94
CA THR A 228 -18.83 33.97 25.98
C THR A 228 -17.95 34.17 24.75
N THR A 229 -18.54 34.73 23.69
CA THR A 229 -17.79 35.59 22.76
C THR A 229 -18.39 36.99 22.82
N ALA A 230 -18.03 37.73 23.86
CA ALA A 230 -18.15 39.19 23.83
C ALA A 230 -16.93 39.73 23.04
N PRO A 231 -17.13 40.61 22.04
CA PRO A 231 -16.02 41.21 21.32
C PRO A 231 -15.29 42.17 22.27
N ALA A 232 -13.96 42.05 22.31
CA ALA A 232 -13.11 43.01 23.00
C ALA A 232 -13.20 44.37 22.29
N THR A 233 -14.12 45.22 22.76
CA THR A 233 -14.07 46.66 22.50
C THR A 233 -12.83 47.21 23.18
N GLN A 234 -11.85 47.60 22.35
CA GLN A 234 -10.72 48.42 22.75
C GLN A 234 -11.25 49.78 23.23
N GLY A 235 -11.17 50.02 24.54
CA GLY A 235 -11.31 51.36 25.11
C GLY A 235 -10.05 52.16 24.84
N ILE A 236 -10.14 53.15 23.98
CA ILE A 236 -9.21 54.28 23.95
C ILE A 236 -10.01 55.49 24.42
N SER A 237 -9.71 55.97 25.63
CA SER A 237 -10.22 57.22 26.18
C SER A 237 -9.08 58.22 26.28
N GLN A 238 -9.30 59.35 25.59
CA GLN A 238 -8.77 60.71 25.76
C GLN A 238 -7.25 60.93 25.81
#